data_AF-A0A2G6MRF0-F1
#
_entry.id   AF-A0A2G6MRF0-F1
#
_cell.length_a   1.000
_cell.length_b   1.000
_cell.length_c   1.000
_cell.angle_alpha   90.00
_cell.angle_beta   90.00
_cell.angle_gamma   90.00
#
_symmetry.space_group_name_H-M   'P 1'
#
loop_
_entity.id
_entity.type
_entity.pdbx_description
1 polymer ?
#
loop_
_entity_poly.entity_id
_entity_poly.type
_entity_poly.pdbx_seq_one_letter_code
_entity_poly.pdbx_strand_id
1 'polypeptide(L)'
;MAQTTQNKTEYNQIKQWCGKNAEHYKVFDTICGSTRKRQTETRELALKNDAVIVVGGRQSGNTRRLAQVAAQTHTPAFHIEDVSELDFSQLASASSIGITAGASTPNWIIMDTLAQVKKRLFLQHPILRWIYQFMGFLLKTNLLLAAGAASLSFACCTIQDAPNPIKNSVISLCYILSMQIINNIFIITSDRYNDPERASFYTKYKIRLGVLAGFSSLCALYLGFQQGMLYFFVLLLMISLGLSYNRMKMPGFLLKTTQNRKIKELPGSKTILIALAWGMVTSILPALGHDSSFLSVIFCFLYTAGIVFARTVFFDILAIQGDRIAGKETLPTMLGEKKS
;
A
#
# COMPACT_ATOMS: atom_id res chain seq x y z
N MET A 1 1.03 -10.63 -48.59
CA MET A 1 1.96 -10.19 -47.51
C MET A 1 1.32 -10.55 -46.17
N ALA A 2 2.10 -10.74 -45.11
CA ALA A 2 1.58 -11.06 -43.78
C ALA A 2 1.41 -9.79 -42.92
N GLN A 3 0.41 -9.78 -42.04
CA GLN A 3 0.39 -8.79 -40.95
C GLN A 3 1.60 -9.02 -40.03
N THR A 4 2.22 -7.94 -39.55
CA THR A 4 3.46 -8.01 -38.74
C THR A 4 3.33 -8.80 -37.43
N THR A 5 2.09 -8.98 -36.95
CA THR A 5 1.70 -9.70 -35.73
C THR A 5 1.12 -11.09 -35.99
N GLN A 6 1.14 -11.59 -37.23
CA GLN A 6 0.44 -12.81 -37.63
C GLN A 6 1.02 -14.10 -37.01
N ASN A 7 0.19 -15.15 -36.94
CA ASN A 7 0.60 -16.50 -36.57
C ASN A 7 1.59 -17.10 -37.55
N LYS A 8 2.76 -17.55 -37.07
CA LYS A 8 3.69 -18.32 -37.89
C LYS A 8 3.14 -19.66 -38.41
N THR A 9 2.47 -20.46 -37.57
CA THR A 9 1.95 -21.79 -37.95
C THR A 9 0.85 -21.68 -39.00
N GLU A 10 -0.18 -20.87 -38.78
CA GLU A 10 -1.23 -20.63 -39.78
C GLU A 10 -0.65 -19.97 -41.05
N TYR A 11 0.27 -19.01 -40.90
CA TYR A 11 0.92 -18.40 -42.07
C TYR A 11 1.69 -19.44 -42.90
N ASN A 12 2.38 -20.39 -42.26
CA ASN A 12 3.04 -21.47 -42.96
C ASN A 12 2.06 -22.41 -43.67
N GLN A 13 0.90 -22.71 -43.06
CA GLN A 13 -0.16 -23.50 -43.69
C GLN A 13 -0.74 -22.76 -44.91
N ILE A 14 -1.01 -21.46 -44.80
CA ILE A 14 -1.48 -20.61 -45.91
C ILE A 14 -0.42 -20.55 -47.01
N LYS A 15 0.86 -20.37 -46.65
CA LYS A 15 1.97 -20.36 -47.61
C LYS A 15 2.08 -21.68 -48.38
N GLN A 16 1.96 -22.82 -47.69
CA GLN A 16 1.93 -24.14 -48.33
C GLN A 16 0.72 -24.31 -49.26
N TRP A 17 -0.46 -23.85 -48.84
CA TRP A 17 -1.66 -23.89 -49.65
C TRP A 17 -1.53 -23.02 -50.91
N CYS A 18 -1.01 -21.79 -50.79
CA CYS A 18 -0.76 -20.90 -51.92
C CYS A 18 0.25 -21.50 -52.91
N GLY A 19 1.31 -22.14 -52.42
CA GLY A 19 2.29 -22.81 -53.29
C GLY A 19 1.68 -23.95 -54.11
N LYS A 20 0.63 -24.61 -53.61
CA LYS A 20 -0.05 -25.69 -54.32
C LYS A 20 -1.18 -25.23 -55.24
N ASN A 21 -1.91 -24.16 -54.87
CA ASN A 21 -3.17 -23.80 -55.52
C ASN A 21 -3.13 -22.43 -56.23
N ALA A 22 -2.11 -21.61 -56.00
CA ALA A 22 -2.08 -20.23 -56.47
C ALA A 22 -0.63 -19.75 -56.72
N GLU A 23 0.13 -20.53 -57.48
CA GLU A 23 1.58 -20.38 -57.69
C GLU A 23 1.98 -19.03 -58.35
N HIS A 24 1.03 -18.38 -59.02
CA HIS A 24 1.22 -17.06 -59.63
C HIS A 24 1.32 -15.91 -58.62
N TYR A 25 0.98 -16.11 -57.34
CA TYR A 25 1.15 -15.10 -56.30
C TYR A 25 2.49 -15.19 -55.57
N LYS A 26 3.23 -14.08 -55.50
CA LYS A 26 4.44 -13.97 -54.67
C LYS A 26 4.10 -13.78 -53.20
N VAL A 27 4.58 -14.69 -52.35
CA VAL A 27 4.32 -14.69 -50.91
C VAL A 27 5.52 -14.10 -50.14
N PHE A 28 5.29 -13.00 -49.42
CA PHE A 28 6.31 -12.31 -48.61
C PHE A 28 6.02 -12.47 -47.10
N ASP A 29 6.97 -13.06 -46.37
CA ASP A 29 6.95 -13.16 -44.90
C ASP A 29 7.40 -11.84 -44.27
N THR A 30 6.42 -11.01 -43.94
CA THR A 30 6.59 -9.70 -43.32
C THR A 30 6.32 -9.71 -41.81
N ILE A 31 6.32 -10.90 -41.17
CA ILE A 31 6.18 -11.02 -39.72
C ILE A 31 7.45 -10.50 -39.04
N CYS A 32 7.30 -9.57 -38.10
CA CYS A 32 8.42 -8.94 -37.41
C CYS A 32 9.24 -9.97 -36.58
N GLY A 33 10.56 -9.82 -36.55
CA GLY A 33 11.45 -10.69 -35.76
C GLY A 33 11.13 -10.69 -34.26
N SER A 34 10.69 -9.55 -33.71
CA SER A 34 10.27 -9.44 -32.31
C SER A 34 8.99 -10.23 -32.02
N THR A 35 8.02 -10.22 -32.95
CA THR A 35 6.82 -11.07 -32.89
C THR A 35 7.21 -12.54 -32.89
N ARG A 36 8.13 -12.95 -33.79
CA ARG A 36 8.60 -14.34 -33.90
C ARG A 36 9.25 -14.81 -32.60
N LYS A 37 10.14 -14.00 -32.03
CA LYS A 37 10.83 -14.30 -30.77
C LYS A 37 9.84 -14.50 -29.62
N ARG A 38 8.88 -13.59 -29.44
CA ARG A 38 7.85 -13.71 -28.40
C ARG A 38 6.92 -14.90 -28.58
N GLN A 39 6.56 -15.25 -29.82
CA GLN A 39 5.78 -16.47 -30.08
C GLN A 39 6.57 -17.72 -29.70
N THR A 40 7.86 -17.79 -30.01
CA THR A 40 8.73 -18.90 -29.57
C THR A 40 8.84 -18.96 -28.05
N GLU A 41 9.15 -17.84 -27.39
CA GLU A 41 9.26 -17.76 -25.93
C GLU A 41 7.95 -18.15 -25.24
N THR A 42 6.79 -17.73 -25.78
CA THR A 42 5.48 -18.09 -25.22
C THR A 42 5.18 -19.58 -25.39
N ARG A 43 5.60 -20.18 -26.51
CA ARG A 43 5.47 -21.63 -26.73
C ARG A 43 6.33 -22.42 -25.74
N GLU A 44 7.58 -22.00 -25.55
CA GLU A 44 8.49 -22.61 -24.58
C GLU A 44 7.99 -22.45 -23.14
N LEU A 45 7.45 -21.27 -22.81
CA LEU A 45 6.82 -21.02 -21.52
C LEU A 45 5.65 -21.98 -21.28
N ALA A 46 4.79 -22.16 -22.28
CA ALA A 46 3.64 -23.06 -22.18
C ALA A 46 4.01 -24.53 -22.01
N LEU A 47 5.08 -24.98 -22.65
CA LEU A 47 5.55 -26.36 -22.51
C LEU A 47 6.25 -26.65 -21.17
N LYS A 48 6.70 -25.62 -20.44
CA LYS A 48 7.38 -25.73 -19.14
C LYS A 48 6.45 -25.53 -17.94
N ASN A 49 5.18 -25.22 -18.17
CA ASN A 49 4.22 -24.88 -17.11
C ASN A 49 2.92 -25.66 -17.30
N ASP A 50 2.20 -25.86 -16.20
CA ASP A 50 0.90 -26.56 -16.19
C ASP A 50 -0.24 -25.66 -16.68
N ALA A 51 -0.04 -24.33 -16.61
CA ALA A 51 -0.95 -23.34 -17.17
C ALA A 51 -0.19 -22.08 -17.61
N VAL A 52 -0.76 -21.33 -18.56
CA VAL A 52 -0.23 -20.03 -19.00
C VAL A 52 -1.30 -18.95 -18.95
N ILE A 53 -0.94 -17.81 -18.39
CA ILE A 53 -1.76 -16.60 -18.38
C ILE A 53 -1.12 -15.57 -19.34
N VAL A 54 -1.91 -15.08 -20.29
CA VAL A 54 -1.52 -14.06 -21.27
C VAL A 54 -2.28 -12.78 -20.98
N VAL A 55 -1.56 -11.75 -20.55
CA VAL A 55 -2.13 -10.48 -20.09
C VAL A 55 -2.14 -9.42 -21.18
N GLY A 56 -3.30 -8.81 -21.42
CA GLY A 56 -3.44 -7.59 -22.22
C GLY A 56 -4.75 -7.53 -23.01
N GLY A 57 -4.99 -6.38 -23.62
CA GLY A 57 -6.26 -6.09 -24.29
C GLY A 57 -6.72 -7.16 -25.29
N ARG A 58 -8.01 -7.50 -25.28
CA ARG A 58 -8.63 -8.46 -26.21
C ARG A 58 -8.58 -7.99 -27.66
N GLN A 59 -8.54 -6.68 -27.88
CA GLN A 59 -8.39 -6.06 -29.19
C GLN A 59 -6.93 -6.08 -29.70
N SER A 60 -5.95 -6.42 -28.86
CA SER A 60 -4.56 -6.52 -29.28
C SER A 60 -4.32 -7.80 -30.08
N GLY A 61 -4.13 -7.64 -31.39
CA GLY A 61 -3.80 -8.75 -32.28
C GLY A 61 -2.56 -9.53 -31.83
N ASN A 62 -1.55 -8.84 -31.27
CA ASN A 62 -0.36 -9.50 -30.72
C ASN A 62 -0.68 -10.32 -29.48
N THR A 63 -1.42 -9.78 -28.50
CA THR A 63 -1.78 -10.50 -27.27
C THR A 63 -2.64 -11.71 -27.58
N ARG A 64 -3.67 -11.55 -28.42
CA ARG A 64 -4.51 -12.65 -28.89
C ARG A 64 -3.68 -13.75 -29.55
N ARG A 65 -2.66 -13.35 -30.33
CA ARG A 65 -1.76 -14.29 -30.99
C ARG A 65 -0.89 -15.07 -30.01
N LEU A 66 -0.37 -14.43 -28.96
CA LEU A 66 0.36 -15.14 -27.90
C LEU A 66 -0.53 -16.17 -27.18
N ALA A 67 -1.77 -15.80 -26.86
CA ALA A 67 -2.75 -16.72 -26.27
C ALA A 67 -3.05 -17.93 -27.19
N GLN A 68 -3.22 -17.69 -28.50
CA GLN A 68 -3.38 -18.76 -29.48
C GLN A 68 -2.15 -19.66 -29.57
N VAL A 69 -0.93 -19.10 -29.53
CA VAL A 69 0.31 -19.90 -29.54
C VAL A 69 0.40 -20.77 -28.29
N ALA A 70 0.06 -20.25 -27.12
CA ALA A 70 0.02 -21.04 -25.89
C ALA A 70 -1.02 -22.17 -25.99
N ALA A 71 -2.25 -21.87 -26.41
CA ALA A 71 -3.31 -22.87 -26.56
C ALA A 71 -2.96 -24.00 -27.55
N GLN A 72 -2.17 -23.71 -28.60
CA GLN A 72 -1.68 -24.71 -29.56
C GLN A 72 -0.72 -25.76 -28.96
N THR A 73 -0.25 -25.57 -27.72
CA THR A 73 0.58 -26.55 -27.01
C THR A 73 -0.22 -27.56 -26.19
N HIS A 74 -1.55 -27.45 -26.19
CA HIS A 74 -2.47 -28.21 -25.32
C HIS A 74 -2.32 -27.91 -23.82
N THR A 75 -1.48 -26.95 -23.44
CA THR A 75 -1.44 -26.37 -22.08
C THR A 75 -2.62 -25.42 -21.89
N PRO A 76 -3.34 -25.48 -20.75
CA PRO A 76 -4.36 -24.49 -20.36
C PRO A 76 -3.84 -23.05 -20.52
N ALA A 77 -4.51 -22.26 -21.36
CA ALA A 77 -4.09 -20.90 -21.70
C ALA A 77 -5.23 -19.90 -21.46
N PHE A 78 -4.97 -18.88 -20.64
CA PHE A 78 -5.95 -17.87 -20.23
C PHE A 78 -5.56 -16.51 -20.80
N HIS A 79 -6.42 -15.91 -21.62
CA HIS A 79 -6.26 -14.53 -22.09
C HIS A 79 -7.13 -13.61 -21.23
N ILE A 80 -6.50 -12.71 -20.47
CA ILE A 80 -7.18 -11.80 -19.55
C ILE A 80 -6.71 -10.35 -19.73
N GLU A 81 -7.60 -9.41 -19.44
CA GLU A 81 -7.25 -8.00 -19.21
C GLU A 81 -7.06 -7.72 -17.72
N ASP A 82 -7.87 -8.37 -16.88
CA ASP A 82 -7.83 -8.26 -15.41
C ASP A 82 -7.87 -9.64 -14.73
N VAL A 83 -7.25 -9.75 -13.55
CA VAL A 83 -7.17 -10.99 -12.75
C VAL A 83 -8.55 -11.49 -12.31
N SER A 84 -9.55 -10.61 -12.23
CA SER A 84 -10.94 -10.98 -11.95
C SER A 84 -11.57 -11.89 -13.01
N GLU A 85 -11.04 -11.91 -14.24
CA GLU A 85 -11.48 -12.81 -15.31
C GLU A 85 -11.01 -14.27 -15.13
N LEU A 86 -10.04 -14.51 -14.23
CA LEU A 86 -9.50 -15.85 -14.01
C LEU A 86 -10.41 -16.69 -13.12
N ASP A 87 -10.76 -17.87 -13.62
CA ASP A 87 -11.33 -18.96 -12.82
C ASP A 87 -10.19 -19.72 -12.10
N PHE A 88 -9.99 -19.39 -10.83
CA PHE A 88 -8.94 -19.99 -10.01
C PHE A 88 -9.15 -21.49 -9.74
N SER A 89 -10.35 -22.04 -9.96
CA SER A 89 -10.56 -23.49 -9.87
C SER A 89 -9.78 -24.24 -10.95
N GLN A 90 -9.61 -23.62 -12.14
CA GLN A 90 -8.86 -24.19 -13.26
C GLN A 90 -7.33 -24.07 -13.07
N LEU A 91 -6.88 -23.23 -12.14
CA LEU A 91 -5.48 -23.04 -11.78
C LEU A 91 -5.10 -23.78 -10.49
N ALA A 92 -6.06 -24.32 -9.74
CA ALA A 92 -5.81 -24.91 -8.42
C ALA A 92 -4.93 -26.18 -8.48
N SER A 93 -4.98 -26.93 -9.58
CA SER A 93 -4.16 -28.12 -9.78
C SER A 93 -2.79 -27.83 -10.43
N ALA A 94 -2.54 -26.60 -10.87
CA ALA A 94 -1.29 -26.21 -11.51
C ALA A 94 -0.18 -25.99 -10.47
N SER A 95 0.92 -26.73 -10.59
CA SER A 95 2.11 -26.54 -9.75
C SER A 95 3.00 -25.41 -10.28
N SER A 96 2.98 -25.19 -11.60
CA SER A 96 3.71 -24.10 -12.26
C SER A 96 2.81 -23.33 -13.22
N ILE A 97 2.79 -22.01 -13.10
CA ILE A 97 2.00 -21.11 -13.95
C ILE A 97 2.93 -20.11 -14.63
N GLY A 98 2.95 -20.12 -15.96
CA GLY A 98 3.65 -19.14 -16.77
C GLY A 98 2.80 -17.87 -16.94
N ILE A 99 3.39 -16.70 -16.79
CA ILE A 99 2.71 -15.42 -17.07
C ILE A 99 3.49 -14.69 -18.17
N THR A 100 2.79 -14.28 -19.22
CA THR A 100 3.33 -13.48 -20.33
C THR A 100 2.35 -12.37 -20.69
N ALA A 101 2.78 -11.42 -21.52
CA ALA A 101 1.95 -10.29 -21.90
C ALA A 101 2.25 -9.78 -23.30
N GLY A 102 1.27 -9.05 -23.85
CA GLY A 102 1.43 -8.37 -25.12
C GLY A 102 2.48 -7.27 -25.11
N ALA A 103 3.00 -6.92 -26.30
CA ALA A 103 3.97 -5.85 -26.48
C ALA A 103 3.57 -4.49 -25.87
N SER A 104 2.27 -4.22 -25.92
CA SER A 104 1.64 -2.97 -25.48
C SER A 104 1.20 -3.01 -24.01
N THR A 105 1.41 -4.13 -23.30
CA THR A 105 1.03 -4.27 -21.89
C THR A 105 2.19 -3.78 -21.02
N PRO A 106 2.01 -2.71 -20.22
CA PRO A 106 3.05 -2.21 -19.32
C PRO A 106 3.50 -3.26 -18.29
N ASN A 107 4.77 -3.23 -17.90
CA ASN A 107 5.35 -4.17 -16.94
C ASN A 107 4.65 -4.17 -15.57
N TRP A 108 4.13 -3.01 -15.12
CA TRP A 108 3.42 -2.91 -13.85
C TRP A 108 2.13 -3.75 -13.83
N ILE A 109 1.42 -3.89 -14.97
CA ILE A 109 0.23 -4.76 -15.08
C ILE A 109 0.63 -6.23 -14.94
N ILE A 110 1.77 -6.62 -15.52
CA ILE A 110 2.30 -7.99 -15.42
C ILE A 110 2.66 -8.31 -13.97
N MET A 111 3.37 -7.41 -13.31
CA MET A 111 3.77 -7.57 -11.90
C MET A 111 2.57 -7.58 -10.95
N ASP A 112 1.57 -6.74 -11.21
CA ASP A 112 0.33 -6.74 -10.45
C ASP A 112 -0.46 -8.05 -10.64
N THR A 113 -0.59 -8.52 -11.89
CA THR A 113 -1.22 -9.82 -12.19
C THR A 113 -0.51 -10.95 -11.45
N LEU A 114 0.83 -10.99 -11.50
CA LEU A 114 1.62 -11.99 -10.79
C LEU A 114 1.38 -11.93 -9.28
N ALA A 115 1.39 -10.74 -8.69
CA ALA A 115 1.16 -10.55 -7.26
C ALA A 115 -0.25 -11.02 -6.85
N GLN A 116 -1.27 -10.69 -7.63
CA GLN A 116 -2.64 -11.09 -7.36
C GLN A 116 -2.86 -12.60 -7.52
N VAL A 117 -2.32 -13.22 -8.58
CA VAL A 117 -2.40 -14.68 -8.80
C VAL A 117 -1.71 -15.41 -7.66
N LYS A 118 -0.48 -15.02 -7.31
CA LYS A 118 0.27 -15.58 -6.18
C LYS A 118 -0.50 -15.45 -4.87
N LYS A 119 -1.07 -14.27 -4.60
CA LYS A 119 -1.88 -14.02 -3.40
C LYS A 119 -3.09 -14.95 -3.37
N ARG A 120 -3.86 -15.08 -4.45
CA ARG A 120 -5.07 -15.94 -4.45
C ARG A 120 -4.76 -17.43 -4.33
N LEU A 121 -3.69 -17.92 -4.96
CA LEU A 121 -3.26 -19.31 -4.82
C LEU A 121 -2.76 -19.61 -3.40
N PHE A 122 -1.95 -18.71 -2.81
CA PHE A 122 -1.47 -18.86 -1.43
C PHE A 122 -2.63 -18.89 -0.42
N LEU A 123 -3.70 -18.13 -0.67
CA LEU A 123 -4.89 -18.07 0.17
C LEU A 123 -5.85 -19.26 0.01
N GLN A 124 -5.52 -20.29 -0.78
CA GLN A 124 -6.30 -21.53 -0.82
C GLN A 124 -6.16 -22.34 0.49
N HIS A 125 -5.02 -22.23 1.18
CA HIS A 125 -4.85 -22.88 2.48
C HIS A 125 -5.66 -22.16 3.57
N PRO A 126 -6.58 -22.85 4.27
CA PRO A 126 -7.53 -22.20 5.18
C PRO A 126 -6.83 -21.48 6.35
N ILE A 127 -5.77 -22.09 6.90
CA ILE A 127 -4.99 -21.51 8.00
C ILE A 127 -4.25 -20.26 7.52
N LEU A 128 -3.57 -20.32 6.38
CA LEU A 128 -2.85 -19.17 5.83
C LEU A 128 -3.79 -18.04 5.45
N ARG A 129 -4.97 -18.36 4.92
CA ARG A 129 -6.04 -17.38 4.65
C ARG A 129 -6.51 -16.71 5.92
N TRP A 130 -6.73 -17.47 6.98
CA TRP A 130 -7.13 -16.93 8.28
C TRP A 130 -6.03 -16.01 8.85
N ILE A 131 -4.77 -16.44 8.86
CA ILE A 131 -3.63 -15.63 9.31
C ILE A 131 -3.53 -14.33 8.50
N TYR A 132 -3.63 -14.42 7.16
CA TYR A 132 -3.58 -13.26 6.28
C TYR A 132 -4.72 -12.27 6.54
N GLN A 133 -5.94 -12.78 6.72
CA GLN A 133 -7.10 -11.94 7.04
C GLN A 133 -6.98 -11.30 8.42
N PHE A 134 -6.50 -12.04 9.41
CA PHE A 134 -6.27 -11.56 10.77
C PHE A 134 -5.17 -10.48 10.82
N MET A 135 -4.02 -10.74 10.19
CA MET A 135 -2.93 -9.77 10.03
C MET A 135 -3.40 -8.53 9.26
N GLY A 136 -4.13 -8.72 8.16
CA GLY A 136 -4.71 -7.63 7.38
C GLY A 136 -5.68 -6.78 8.21
N PHE A 137 -6.48 -7.40 9.08
CA PHE A 137 -7.35 -6.69 10.01
C PHE A 137 -6.55 -5.88 11.04
N LEU A 138 -5.55 -6.46 11.69
CA LEU A 138 -4.70 -5.77 12.67
C LEU A 138 -3.93 -4.59 12.06
N LEU A 139 -3.46 -4.73 10.82
CA LEU A 139 -2.80 -3.66 10.08
C LEU A 139 -3.78 -2.53 9.70
N LYS A 140 -4.94 -2.88 9.11
CA LYS A 140 -5.94 -1.88 8.67
C LYS A 140 -6.56 -1.12 9.85
N THR A 141 -6.74 -1.77 11.00
CA THR A 141 -7.21 -1.11 12.24
C THR A 141 -6.12 -0.30 12.95
N ASN A 142 -4.85 -0.46 12.59
CA ASN A 142 -3.67 0.09 13.28
C ASN A 142 -3.44 -0.46 14.71
N LEU A 143 -4.03 -1.61 15.04
CA LEU A 143 -3.79 -2.27 16.32
C LEU A 143 -2.32 -2.69 16.48
N LEU A 144 -1.72 -3.22 15.42
CA LEU A 144 -0.30 -3.61 15.46
C LEU A 144 0.62 -2.40 15.67
N LEU A 145 0.30 -1.27 15.03
CA LEU A 145 1.04 -0.02 15.19
C LEU A 145 0.92 0.51 16.64
N ALA A 146 -0.29 0.50 17.19
CA ALA A 146 -0.55 0.93 18.56
C ALA A 146 0.12 0.01 19.60
N ALA A 147 0.19 -1.30 19.35
CA ALA A 147 0.95 -2.24 20.17
C ALA A 147 2.47 -1.95 20.12
N GLY A 148 2.98 -1.53 18.95
CA GLY A 148 4.35 -1.01 18.83
C GLY A 148 4.59 0.23 19.70
N ALA A 149 3.66 1.18 19.71
CA ALA A 149 3.72 2.36 20.58
C ALA A 149 3.71 1.99 22.08
N ALA A 150 2.87 1.01 22.45
CA ALA A 150 2.80 0.50 23.81
C ALA A 150 4.13 -0.12 24.27
N SER A 151 4.73 -0.92 23.40
CA SER A 151 6.03 -1.57 23.65
C SER A 151 7.16 -0.55 23.75
N LEU A 152 7.13 0.49 22.91
CA LEU A 152 8.07 1.60 22.95
C LEU A 152 7.94 2.41 24.25
N SER A 153 6.70 2.71 24.66
CA SER A 153 6.42 3.37 25.94
C SER A 153 6.87 2.52 27.13
N PHE A 154 6.70 1.20 27.07
CA PHE A 154 7.18 0.28 28.12
C PHE A 154 8.70 0.40 28.28
N ALA A 155 9.44 0.31 27.16
CA ALA A 155 10.89 0.45 27.15
C ALA A 155 11.34 1.83 27.66
N CYS A 156 10.68 2.90 27.24
CA CYS A 156 10.95 4.25 27.74
C CYS A 156 10.73 4.37 29.25
N CYS A 157 9.65 3.79 29.79
CA CYS A 157 9.41 3.79 31.22
C CYS A 157 10.52 3.04 31.98
N THR A 158 10.96 1.89 31.46
CA THR A 158 12.05 1.11 32.08
C THR A 158 13.40 1.83 32.04
N ILE A 159 13.68 2.63 31.01
CA ILE A 159 14.94 3.40 30.92
C ILE A 159 14.91 4.65 31.81
N GLN A 160 13.72 5.20 32.06
CA GLN A 160 13.54 6.44 32.82
C GLN A 160 13.20 6.20 34.29
N ASP A 161 13.13 4.93 34.72
CA ASP A 161 12.61 4.50 36.03
C ASP A 161 11.23 5.11 36.35
N ALA A 162 10.40 5.27 35.32
CA ALA A 162 9.08 5.86 35.46
C ALA A 162 8.07 4.84 36.04
N PRO A 163 7.16 5.26 36.93
CA PRO A 163 6.23 4.36 37.57
C PRO A 163 5.13 3.88 36.62
N ASN A 164 4.50 2.77 37.00
CA ASN A 164 3.36 2.18 36.28
C ASN A 164 3.61 1.98 34.77
N PRO A 165 4.69 1.28 34.35
CA PRO A 165 5.03 1.11 32.93
C PRO A 165 3.88 0.52 32.10
N ILE A 166 3.13 -0.43 32.68
CA ILE A 166 1.95 -1.04 32.02
C ILE A 166 0.86 0.00 31.75
N LYS A 167 0.54 0.89 32.71
CA LYS A 167 -0.50 1.92 32.52
C LYS A 167 -0.09 2.90 31.42
N ASN A 168 1.17 3.35 31.44
CA ASN A 168 1.71 4.26 30.42
C ASN A 168 1.72 3.62 29.01
N SER A 169 2.03 2.32 28.91
CA SER A 169 1.91 1.57 27.66
C SER A 169 0.48 1.50 27.14
N VAL A 170 -0.51 1.24 28.01
CA VAL A 170 -1.92 1.20 27.62
C VAL A 170 -2.42 2.58 27.20
N ILE A 171 -2.01 3.65 27.90
CA ILE A 171 -2.32 5.03 27.50
C ILE A 171 -1.76 5.33 26.11
N SER A 172 -0.49 5.00 25.87
CA SER A 172 0.16 5.19 24.56
C SER A 172 -0.55 4.40 23.47
N LEU A 173 -0.91 3.13 23.73
CA LEU A 173 -1.70 2.31 22.80
C LEU A 173 -3.01 2.99 22.44
N CYS A 174 -3.81 3.36 23.44
CA CYS A 174 -5.13 3.93 23.26
C CYS A 174 -5.10 5.29 22.55
N TYR A 175 -4.15 6.17 22.92
CA TYR A 175 -3.95 7.46 22.27
C TYR A 175 -3.56 7.31 20.80
N ILE A 176 -2.54 6.51 20.50
CA ILE A 176 -2.06 6.29 19.13
C ILE A 176 -3.11 5.60 18.27
N LEU A 177 -3.80 4.58 18.80
CA LEU A 177 -4.87 3.88 18.09
C LEU A 177 -5.98 4.85 17.69
N SER A 178 -6.46 5.66 18.64
CA SER A 178 -7.49 6.66 18.37
C SER A 178 -7.05 7.65 17.30
N MET A 179 -5.88 8.27 17.49
CA MET A 179 -5.39 9.30 16.58
C MET A 179 -5.14 8.76 15.17
N GLN A 180 -4.60 7.55 15.04
CA GLN A 180 -4.36 6.96 13.74
C GLN A 180 -5.66 6.60 13.02
N ILE A 181 -6.65 6.04 13.72
CA ILE A 181 -7.97 5.76 13.14
C ILE A 181 -8.62 7.06 12.65
N ILE A 182 -8.62 8.11 13.48
CA ILE A 182 -9.21 9.40 13.12
C ILE A 182 -8.49 10.01 11.92
N ASN A 183 -7.16 10.02 11.93
CA ASN A 183 -6.36 10.50 10.80
C ASN A 183 -6.66 9.74 9.52
N ASN A 184 -6.76 8.42 9.58
CA ASN A 184 -7.11 7.57 8.44
C ASN A 184 -8.53 7.85 7.91
N ILE A 185 -9.49 8.13 8.80
CA ILE A 185 -10.85 8.55 8.41
C ILE A 185 -10.82 9.89 7.65
N PHE A 186 -9.96 10.83 8.03
CA PHE A 186 -9.82 12.12 7.35
C PHE A 186 -9.11 12.05 6.00
N ILE A 187 -8.34 10.99 5.72
CA ILE A 187 -7.57 10.84 4.46
C ILE A 187 -8.13 9.78 3.51
N ILE A 188 -9.35 9.26 3.76
CA ILE A 188 -9.97 8.21 2.91
C ILE A 188 -9.94 8.58 1.42
N THR A 189 -10.17 9.84 1.07
CA THR A 189 -10.20 10.30 -0.33
C THR A 189 -8.84 10.17 -1.01
N SER A 190 -7.75 10.58 -0.37
CA SER A 190 -6.39 10.41 -0.88
C SER A 190 -5.93 8.96 -0.86
N ASP A 191 -6.36 8.20 0.15
CA ASP A 191 -6.03 6.77 0.26
C ASP A 191 -6.63 5.92 -0.86
N ARG A 192 -7.69 6.37 -1.55
CA ARG A 192 -8.22 5.65 -2.73
C ARG A 192 -7.18 5.43 -3.82
N TYR A 193 -6.19 6.32 -3.94
CA TYR A 193 -5.11 6.22 -4.92
C TYR A 193 -3.88 5.48 -4.39
N ASN A 194 -3.56 5.64 -3.10
CA ASN A 194 -2.37 5.03 -2.49
C ASN A 194 -2.61 3.60 -1.97
N ASP A 195 -3.76 3.35 -1.35
CA ASP A 195 -4.11 2.09 -0.68
C ASP A 195 -5.63 1.85 -0.79
N PRO A 196 -6.12 1.37 -1.95
CA PRO A 196 -7.55 1.20 -2.21
C PRO A 196 -8.21 0.16 -1.28
N GLU A 197 -7.45 -0.85 -0.84
CA GLU A 197 -7.93 -1.84 0.13
C GLU A 197 -8.18 -1.21 1.51
N ARG A 198 -7.30 -0.32 1.99
CA ARG A 198 -7.53 0.43 3.23
C ARG A 198 -8.68 1.42 3.06
N ALA A 199 -8.73 2.16 1.95
CA ALA A 199 -9.78 3.14 1.70
C ALA A 199 -11.17 2.50 1.69
N SER A 200 -11.32 1.34 1.05
CA SER A 200 -12.58 0.56 1.06
C SER A 200 -12.95 0.04 2.45
N PHE A 201 -11.96 -0.45 3.23
CA PHE A 201 -12.18 -0.89 4.61
C PHE A 201 -12.68 0.26 5.50
N TYR A 202 -12.03 1.43 5.46
CA TYR A 202 -12.43 2.60 6.25
C TYR A 202 -13.76 3.19 5.79
N THR A 203 -14.07 3.14 4.49
CA THR A 203 -15.38 3.55 3.98
C THR A 203 -16.48 2.64 4.51
N LYS A 204 -16.27 1.32 4.50
CA LYS A 204 -17.25 0.32 4.97
C LYS A 204 -17.48 0.37 6.48
N TYR A 205 -16.43 0.55 7.28
CA TYR A 205 -16.50 0.46 8.74
C TYR A 205 -16.35 1.80 9.47
N LYS A 206 -16.51 2.92 8.77
CA LYS A 206 -16.27 4.28 9.28
C LYS A 206 -16.85 4.53 10.68
N ILE A 207 -18.13 4.19 10.89
CA ILE A 207 -18.82 4.43 12.17
C ILE A 207 -18.24 3.56 13.29
N ARG A 208 -18.05 2.25 13.03
CA ARG A 208 -17.51 1.31 14.03
C ARG A 208 -16.08 1.69 14.44
N LEU A 209 -15.25 2.09 13.46
CA LEU A 209 -13.90 2.59 13.72
C LEU A 209 -13.91 3.91 14.49
N GLY A 210 -14.84 4.83 14.16
CA GLY A 210 -15.02 6.07 14.91
C GLY A 210 -15.39 5.83 16.38
N VAL A 211 -16.29 4.88 16.65
CA VAL A 211 -16.65 4.47 18.02
C VAL A 211 -15.44 3.88 18.75
N LEU A 212 -14.68 3.00 18.09
CA LEU A 212 -13.45 2.43 18.65
C LEU A 212 -12.42 3.52 19.01
N ALA A 213 -12.24 4.50 18.13
CA ALA A 213 -11.34 5.63 18.39
C ALA A 213 -11.82 6.47 19.58
N GLY A 214 -13.12 6.80 19.62
CA GLY A 214 -13.72 7.54 20.74
C GLY A 214 -13.55 6.81 22.07
N PHE A 215 -13.86 5.51 22.11
CA PHE A 215 -13.66 4.67 23.30
C PHE A 215 -12.18 4.63 23.72
N SER A 216 -11.26 4.46 22.76
CA SER A 216 -9.82 4.45 23.03
C SER A 216 -9.35 5.79 23.61
N SER A 217 -9.80 6.93 23.06
CA SER A 217 -9.50 8.25 23.62
C SER A 217 -10.03 8.43 25.04
N LEU A 218 -11.26 8.01 25.31
CA LEU A 218 -11.84 8.08 26.66
C LEU A 218 -11.06 7.20 27.65
N CYS A 219 -10.67 5.99 27.23
CA CYS A 219 -9.83 5.11 28.04
C CYS A 219 -8.47 5.75 28.35
N ALA A 220 -7.80 6.33 27.35
CA ALA A 220 -6.52 7.03 27.54
C ALA A 220 -6.65 8.20 28.51
N LEU A 221 -7.71 9.01 28.38
CA LEU A 221 -7.99 10.13 29.28
C LEU A 221 -8.31 9.68 30.71
N TYR A 222 -9.12 8.63 30.86
CA TYR A 222 -9.45 8.07 32.18
C TYR A 222 -8.20 7.54 32.90
N LEU A 223 -7.35 6.79 32.20
CA LEU A 223 -6.08 6.30 32.76
C LEU A 223 -5.10 7.45 33.02
N GLY A 224 -5.06 8.47 32.15
CA GLY A 224 -4.25 9.66 32.36
C GLY A 224 -4.71 10.47 33.59
N PHE A 225 -6.01 10.56 33.84
CA PHE A 225 -6.57 11.16 35.05
C PHE A 225 -6.12 10.43 36.32
N GLN A 226 -6.04 9.11 36.30
CA GLN A 226 -5.52 8.32 37.42
C GLN A 226 -4.02 8.55 37.70
N GLN A 227 -3.23 8.99 36.71
CA GLN A 227 -1.80 9.30 36.88
C GLN A 227 -1.60 10.71 37.45
N GLY A 228 -2.50 11.65 37.14
CA GLY A 228 -2.50 12.99 37.73
C GLY A 228 -3.12 14.04 36.84
N MET A 229 -3.46 15.19 37.43
CA MET A 229 -4.13 16.29 36.71
C MET A 229 -3.28 16.87 35.58
N LEU A 230 -1.97 17.05 35.80
CA LEU A 230 -1.07 17.55 34.76
C LEU A 230 -1.01 16.59 33.57
N TYR A 231 -0.88 15.29 33.84
CA TYR A 231 -0.86 14.25 32.82
C TYR A 231 -2.14 14.28 31.98
N PHE A 232 -3.30 14.32 32.65
CA PHE A 232 -4.60 14.41 32.00
C PHE A 232 -4.72 15.62 31.07
N PHE A 233 -4.37 16.82 31.54
CA PHE A 233 -4.50 18.03 30.73
C PHE A 233 -3.53 18.06 29.55
N VAL A 234 -2.30 17.58 29.72
CA VAL A 234 -1.35 17.44 28.60
C VAL A 234 -1.90 16.46 27.56
N LEU A 235 -2.42 15.31 27.99
CA LEU A 235 -3.01 14.33 27.08
C LEU A 235 -4.27 14.88 26.39
N LEU A 236 -5.14 15.59 27.11
CA LEU A 236 -6.32 16.25 26.55
C LEU A 236 -5.94 17.31 25.51
N LEU A 237 -4.90 18.10 25.78
CA LEU A 237 -4.37 19.08 24.84
C LEU A 237 -3.83 18.38 23.59
N MET A 238 -3.06 17.30 23.73
CA MET A 238 -2.57 16.51 22.60
C MET A 238 -3.71 15.93 21.76
N ILE A 239 -4.75 15.40 22.40
CA ILE A 239 -5.95 14.91 21.69
C ILE A 239 -6.65 16.06 20.95
N SER A 240 -6.79 17.20 21.60
CA SER A 240 -7.44 18.38 21.02
C SER A 240 -6.66 18.91 19.82
N LEU A 241 -5.33 18.97 19.90
CA LEU A 241 -4.45 19.39 18.81
C LEU A 241 -4.48 18.42 17.63
N GLY A 242 -4.50 17.11 17.88
CA GLY A 242 -4.61 16.13 16.80
C GLY A 242 -5.95 16.18 16.06
N LEU A 243 -7.06 16.40 16.79
CA LEU A 243 -8.38 16.60 16.20
C LEU A 243 -8.46 17.92 15.41
N SER A 244 -7.88 18.99 15.97
CA SER A 244 -7.92 20.31 15.37
C SER A 244 -6.99 20.43 14.16
N TYR A 245 -5.89 19.66 14.07
CA TYR A 245 -4.93 19.71 12.96
C TYR A 245 -5.61 19.62 11.58
N ASN A 246 -6.62 18.77 11.43
CA ASN A 246 -7.37 18.62 10.17
C ASN A 246 -8.38 19.75 9.91
N ARG A 247 -8.69 20.59 10.91
CA ARG A 247 -9.67 21.69 10.87
C ARG A 247 -9.07 23.09 11.07
N MET A 248 -7.84 23.21 11.57
CA MET A 248 -7.24 24.47 12.00
C MET A 248 -6.75 25.27 10.79
N LYS A 249 -7.25 26.51 10.68
CA LYS A 249 -6.77 27.53 9.74
C LYS A 249 -5.51 28.18 10.32
N MET A 250 -4.49 28.44 9.51
CA MET A 250 -3.26 29.09 9.96
C MET A 250 -3.55 30.51 10.48
N PRO A 251 -2.99 30.94 11.63
CA PRO A 251 -3.09 32.32 12.08
C PRO A 251 -2.31 33.25 11.13
N GLY A 252 -2.97 34.32 10.66
CA GLY A 252 -2.47 35.21 9.60
C GLY A 252 -1.19 36.01 9.91
N PHE A 253 -0.66 35.95 11.14
CA PHE A 253 0.58 36.64 11.50
C PHE A 253 1.85 35.94 10.96
N LEU A 254 1.79 34.63 10.69
CA LEU A 254 2.94 33.84 10.25
C LEU A 254 3.19 33.87 8.73
N LEU A 255 2.23 34.35 7.92
CA LEU A 255 2.34 34.41 6.47
C LEU A 255 1.95 35.82 6.00
N LYS A 256 2.90 36.55 5.41
CA LYS A 256 2.68 37.79 4.61
C LYS A 256 1.94 37.50 3.29
N THR A 257 0.94 36.62 3.32
CA THR A 257 0.24 36.16 2.13
C THR A 257 -1.24 35.98 2.45
N THR A 258 -2.10 36.65 1.68
CA THR A 258 -3.56 36.75 1.83
C THR A 258 -4.33 35.47 1.50
N GLN A 259 -3.73 34.28 1.64
CA GLN A 259 -4.41 33.00 1.46
C GLN A 259 -4.62 32.29 2.79
N ASN A 260 -5.89 32.01 3.11
CA ASN A 260 -6.34 31.18 4.24
C ASN A 260 -5.86 29.72 4.06
N ARG A 261 -4.58 29.44 4.30
CA ARG A 261 -4.04 28.08 4.22
C ARG A 261 -4.32 27.31 5.52
N LYS A 262 -4.68 26.03 5.42
CA LYS A 262 -4.84 25.14 6.59
C LYS A 262 -3.46 24.68 7.08
N ILE A 263 -3.30 24.37 8.37
CA ILE A 263 -2.01 23.84 8.90
C ILE A 263 -1.58 22.56 8.16
N LYS A 264 -2.56 21.75 7.73
CA LYS A 264 -2.36 20.56 6.90
C LYS A 264 -1.70 20.85 5.53
N GLU A 265 -1.76 22.09 5.06
CA GLU A 265 -1.15 22.52 3.80
C GLU A 265 0.30 22.97 3.97
N LEU A 266 0.84 22.97 5.20
CA LEU A 266 2.28 23.08 5.41
C LEU A 266 2.94 21.73 5.12
N PRO A 267 3.83 21.66 4.13
CA PRO A 267 4.48 20.41 3.76
C PRO A 267 5.37 19.90 4.90
N GLY A 268 5.27 18.61 5.20
CA GLY A 268 6.03 17.96 6.29
C GLY A 268 5.53 18.21 7.71
N SER A 269 4.59 19.14 7.90
CA SER A 269 4.00 19.41 9.22
C SER A 269 3.42 18.15 9.87
N LYS A 270 2.74 17.31 9.07
CA LYS A 270 2.16 16.04 9.52
C LYS A 270 3.24 15.10 10.08
N THR A 271 4.33 14.92 9.34
CA THR A 271 5.44 14.00 9.69
C THR A 271 6.08 14.42 11.01
N ILE A 272 6.35 15.72 11.17
CA ILE A 272 6.94 16.28 12.40
C ILE A 272 5.96 16.16 13.57
N LEU A 273 4.70 16.54 13.39
CA LEU A 273 3.69 16.48 14.46
C LEU A 273 3.44 15.05 14.94
N ILE A 274 3.42 14.06 14.04
CA ILE A 274 3.29 12.65 14.41
C ILE A 274 4.50 12.20 15.24
N ALA A 275 5.71 12.54 14.82
CA ALA A 275 6.93 12.19 15.56
C ALA A 275 6.96 12.81 16.96
N LEU A 276 6.62 14.10 17.07
CA LEU A 276 6.53 14.81 18.34
C LEU A 276 5.44 14.21 19.24
N ALA A 277 4.26 13.92 18.69
CA ALA A 277 3.15 13.33 19.45
C ALA A 277 3.49 11.94 20.01
N TRP A 278 4.20 11.12 19.23
CA TRP A 278 4.68 9.82 19.71
C TRP A 278 5.73 10.00 20.80
N GLY A 279 6.76 10.82 20.58
CA GLY A 279 7.76 11.09 21.61
C GLY A 279 7.14 11.62 22.91
N MET A 280 6.21 12.56 22.80
CA MET A 280 5.49 13.10 23.97
C MET A 280 4.76 12.00 24.75
N VAL A 281 3.97 11.15 24.09
CA VAL A 281 3.16 10.12 24.77
C VAL A 281 4.00 8.95 25.29
N THR A 282 5.06 8.56 24.57
CA THR A 282 5.84 7.37 24.93
C THR A 282 6.96 7.66 25.90
N SER A 283 7.53 8.88 25.91
CA SER A 283 8.67 9.20 26.77
C SER A 283 8.43 10.35 27.75
N ILE A 284 7.85 11.48 27.33
CA ILE A 284 7.72 12.66 28.22
C ILE A 284 6.58 12.47 29.22
N LEU A 285 5.40 12.06 28.77
CA LEU A 285 4.23 11.85 29.62
C LEU A 285 4.50 10.89 30.79
N PRO A 286 5.14 9.71 30.58
CA PRO A 286 5.50 8.81 31.67
C PRO A 286 6.41 9.41 32.75
N ALA A 287 7.28 10.36 32.39
CA ALA A 287 8.18 11.03 33.32
C ALA A 287 7.55 12.25 34.03
N LEU A 288 6.34 12.67 33.63
CA LEU A 288 5.70 13.83 34.26
C LEU A 288 5.36 13.55 35.72
N GLY A 289 5.80 14.44 36.61
CA GLY A 289 5.51 14.37 38.04
C GLY A 289 6.41 13.39 38.82
N HIS A 290 7.49 12.93 38.21
CA HIS A 290 8.47 12.02 38.83
C HIS A 290 9.90 12.51 38.64
N ASP A 291 10.79 12.12 39.57
CA ASP A 291 12.21 12.46 39.57
C ASP A 291 13.01 11.63 38.55
N SER A 292 12.50 11.52 37.33
CA SER A 292 13.24 10.90 36.23
C SER A 292 14.40 11.80 35.79
N SER A 293 15.54 11.19 35.48
CA SER A 293 16.71 11.94 34.98
C SER A 293 16.38 12.68 33.68
N PHE A 294 16.62 13.98 33.65
CA PHE A 294 16.39 14.80 32.46
C PHE A 294 17.07 14.24 31.19
N LEU A 295 18.29 13.69 31.35
CA LEU A 295 19.04 13.11 30.24
C LEU A 295 18.37 11.85 29.68
N SER A 296 17.79 10.99 30.55
CA SER A 296 17.11 9.77 30.09
C SER A 296 15.79 10.10 29.39
N VAL A 297 15.05 11.11 29.86
CA VAL A 297 13.82 11.61 29.23
C VAL A 297 14.12 12.17 27.83
N ILE A 298 15.13 13.02 27.69
CA ILE A 298 15.53 13.58 26.38
C ILE A 298 16.03 12.49 25.44
N PHE A 299 16.86 11.58 25.92
CA PHE A 299 17.35 10.47 25.11
C PHE A 299 16.18 9.63 24.57
N CYS A 300 15.26 9.23 25.44
CA CYS A 300 14.06 8.50 25.04
C CYS A 300 13.21 9.30 24.05
N PHE A 301 13.01 10.60 24.27
CA PHE A 301 12.25 11.45 23.37
C PHE A 301 12.88 11.53 21.98
N LEU A 302 14.18 11.81 21.89
CA LEU A 302 14.87 11.91 20.61
C LEU A 302 14.90 10.58 19.87
N TYR A 303 15.12 9.47 20.59
CA TYR A 303 15.10 8.13 20.02
C TYR A 303 13.73 7.76 19.44
N THR A 304 12.67 7.94 20.24
CA THR A 304 11.30 7.61 19.84
C THR A 304 10.81 8.52 18.71
N ALA A 305 10.99 9.83 18.84
CA ALA A 305 10.63 10.79 17.79
C ALA A 305 11.43 10.52 16.50
N GLY A 306 12.72 10.21 16.60
CA GLY A 306 13.59 9.90 15.45
C GLY A 306 13.14 8.66 14.69
N ILE A 307 12.86 7.54 15.38
CA ILE A 307 12.36 6.32 14.75
C ILE A 307 10.99 6.55 14.10
N VAL A 308 10.08 7.24 14.79
CA VAL A 308 8.74 7.51 14.26
C VAL A 308 8.81 8.45 13.06
N PHE A 309 9.70 9.46 13.10
CA PHE A 309 9.95 10.34 11.97
C PHE A 309 10.46 9.56 10.77
N ALA A 310 11.53 8.75 10.93
CA ALA A 310 12.08 7.93 9.85
C ALA A 310 11.03 6.98 9.25
N ARG A 311 10.26 6.30 10.11
CA ARG A 311 9.15 5.43 9.70
C ARG A 311 8.09 6.20 8.92
N THR A 312 7.71 7.40 9.37
CA THR A 312 6.67 8.20 8.71
C THR A 312 7.15 8.73 7.36
N VAL A 313 8.39 9.23 7.29
CA VAL A 313 9.02 9.65 6.02
C VAL A 313 9.06 8.49 5.02
N PHE A 314 9.43 7.28 5.48
CA PHE A 314 9.46 6.10 4.61
C PHE A 314 8.08 5.80 3.98
N PHE A 315 7.01 5.84 4.77
CA PHE A 315 5.66 5.67 4.23
C PHE A 315 5.20 6.82 3.33
N ASP A 316 5.60 8.06 3.64
CA ASP A 316 5.31 9.21 2.78
C ASP A 316 6.04 9.09 1.42
N ILE A 317 7.25 8.52 1.38
CA ILE A 317 7.98 8.23 0.13
C ILE A 317 7.24 7.18 -0.69
N LEU A 318 6.78 6.09 -0.06
CA LEU A 318 6.02 5.05 -0.76
C LEU A 318 4.69 5.58 -1.33
N ALA A 319 4.10 6.60 -0.68
CA ALA A 319 2.85 7.23 -1.11
C ALA A 319 3.06 8.37 -2.14
N ILE A 320 4.28 8.66 -2.58
CA ILE A 320 4.59 9.85 -3.40
C ILE A 320 3.77 9.92 -4.70
N GLN A 321 3.53 8.77 -5.35
CA GLN A 321 2.81 8.71 -6.62
C GLN A 321 1.32 9.04 -6.47
N GLY A 322 0.63 8.41 -5.52
CA GLY A 322 -0.79 8.69 -5.31
C GLY A 322 -1.03 10.02 -4.59
N ASP A 323 -0.10 10.49 -3.76
CA ASP A 323 -0.14 11.84 -3.21
C ASP A 323 -0.01 12.91 -4.32
N ARG A 324 0.85 12.68 -5.32
CA ARG A 324 0.94 13.57 -6.50
C ARG A 324 -0.35 13.58 -7.33
N ILE A 325 -0.98 12.42 -7.53
CA ILE A 325 -2.28 12.31 -8.23
C ILE A 325 -3.39 13.00 -7.44
N ALA A 326 -3.35 12.93 -6.10
CA ALA A 326 -4.32 13.56 -5.22
C ALA A 326 -4.06 15.05 -4.94
N GLY A 327 -2.99 15.63 -5.51
CA GLY A 327 -2.61 17.04 -5.32
C GLY A 327 -2.15 17.37 -3.90
N LYS A 328 -1.53 16.41 -3.19
CA LYS A 328 -1.10 16.56 -1.80
C LYS A 328 0.41 16.82 -1.71
N GLU A 329 0.79 17.86 -0.99
CA GLU A 329 2.20 18.23 -0.76
C GLU A 329 2.76 17.53 0.50
N THR A 330 3.69 16.59 0.31
CA THR A 330 4.47 15.93 1.37
C THR A 330 5.96 16.27 1.26
N LEU A 331 6.76 15.95 2.30
CA LEU A 331 8.21 16.19 2.27
C LEU A 331 8.89 15.56 1.05
N PRO A 332 8.60 14.28 0.70
CA PRO A 332 9.18 13.66 -0.49
C PRO A 332 8.75 14.31 -1.81
N THR A 333 7.49 14.75 -1.96
CA THR A 333 7.04 15.40 -3.20
C THR A 333 7.75 16.74 -3.42
N MET A 334 8.10 17.47 -2.36
CA MET A 334 8.87 18.72 -2.48
C MET A 334 10.35 18.49 -2.79
N LEU A 335 11.00 17.56 -2.08
CA LEU A 335 12.43 17.30 -2.28
C LEU A 335 12.70 16.62 -3.64
N GLY A 336 11.73 15.87 -4.16
CA GLY A 336 11.75 15.26 -5.49
C GLY A 336 11.45 16.24 -6.63
N GLU A 337 11.17 17.51 -6.34
CA GLU A 337 10.87 18.56 -7.32
C GLU A 337 12.14 19.05 -8.05
N LYS A 338 12.91 18.12 -8.63
CA LYS A 338 13.77 18.51 -9.76
C LYS A 338 12.83 18.78 -10.93
N LYS A 339 12.55 20.08 -11.13
CA LYS A 339 11.99 20.67 -12.34
C LYS A 339 12.59 19.98 -13.56
N SER A 340 11.79 19.19 -14.27
CA SER A 340 12.05 18.75 -15.63
C SER A 340 10.76 18.74 -16.41
#